data_AF-A0A5N8W926-F1
#
_entry.id   AF-A0A5N8W926-F1
#
_cell.length_a   1.000
_cell.length_b   1.000
_cell.length_c   1.000
_cell.angle_alpha   90.00
_cell.angle_beta   90.00
_cell.angle_gamma   90.00
#
_symmetry.space_group_name_H-M   'P 1'
#
loop_
_entity.id
_entity.type
_entity.pdbx_description
1 polymer ?
#
loop_
_entity_poly.entity_id
_entity_poly.type
_entity_poly.pdbx_seq_one_letter_code
_entity_poly.pdbx_strand_id
1 'polypeptide(L)' 'MKNDVSVVVKVELPDADEPESARAGEADLVIEKNRFGPTARVTVAAQLHYSPFVDMAHT' A
#
# COMPACT_ATOMS: atom_id res chain seq x y z
N MET A 1 -18.50 -11.57 0.63
CA MET A 1 -18.82 -10.13 0.71
C MET A 1 -17.76 -9.30 -0.04
N LYS A 2 -17.62 -9.44 -1.37
CA LYS A 2 -16.70 -8.66 -2.24
C LYS A 2 -17.43 -8.04 -3.45
N ASN A 3 -18.70 -8.39 -3.64
CA ASN A 3 -19.44 -8.10 -4.86
C ASN A 3 -19.92 -6.65 -4.91
N ASP A 4 -20.27 -6.05 -3.77
CA ASP A 4 -20.86 -4.70 -3.74
C ASP A 4 -19.84 -3.55 -3.68
N VAL A 5 -18.59 -3.82 -3.31
CA VAL A 5 -17.56 -2.77 -3.21
C VAL A 5 -17.15 -2.23 -4.57
N SER A 6 -17.02 -0.91 -4.68
CA SER A 6 -16.55 -0.22 -5.88
C SER A 6 -15.03 -0.17 -5.97
N VAL A 7 -14.36 -0.04 -4.83
CA VAL A 7 -12.89 0.00 -4.73
C VAL A 7 -12.43 -0.95 -3.63
N VAL A 8 -11.36 -1.69 -3.89
CA VAL A 8 -10.65 -2.51 -2.89
C VAL A 8 -9.20 -2.07 -2.91
N VAL A 9 -8.71 -1.60 -1.77
CA VAL A 9 -7.30 -1.28 -1.55
C VAL A 9 -6.74 -2.30 -0.58
N LYS A 10 -5.66 -2.96 -0.98
CA LYS A 10 -4.87 -3.84 -0.12
C LYS A 10 -3.56 -3.14 0.21
N VAL A 11 -3.15 -3.20 1.47
CA VAL A 11 -1.86 -2.70 1.94
C VAL A 11 -0.93 -3.89 2.09
N GLU A 12 0.20 -3.86 1.37
CA GLU A 12 1.25 -4.88 1.48
C GLU A 12 2.48 -4.23 2.11
N LEU A 13 2.97 -4.80 3.22
CA LEU A 13 4.20 -4.41 3.90
C LEU A 13 5.28 -5.45 3.60
N PRO A 14 6.35 -5.12 2.86
CA PRO A 14 7.41 -6.07 2.52
C PRO A 14 8.17 -6.61 3.73
N ASP A 15 8.21 -5.86 4.82
CA ASP A 15 8.92 -6.19 6.07
C ASP A 15 8.02 -6.83 7.14
N ALA A 16 6.72 -7.03 6.86
CA ALA A 16 5.82 -7.71 7.79
C ALA A 16 6.19 -9.19 7.99
N ASP A 17 6.65 -9.85 6.92
CA ASP A 17 7.06 -11.26 6.94
C ASP A 17 8.60 -11.42 6.98
N GLU A 18 9.36 -10.47 6.41
CA GLU A 18 10.82 -10.49 6.32
C GLU A 18 11.41 -9.18 6.90
N PRO A 19 11.76 -9.14 8.20
CA PRO A 19 12.22 -7.90 8.86
C PRO A 19 13.48 -7.27 8.25
N GLU A 20 14.31 -8.07 7.58
CA GLU A 20 15.55 -7.61 6.91
C GLU A 20 15.32 -7.25 5.44
N SER A 21 14.06 -7.07 5.04
CA SER A 21 13.70 -6.66 3.69
C SER A 21 14.45 -5.39 3.29
N ALA A 22 15.02 -5.39 2.08
CA ALA A 22 15.66 -4.20 1.51
C ALA A 22 14.69 -3.01 1.35
N ARG A 23 13.37 -3.27 1.47
CA ARG A 23 12.28 -2.29 1.41
C ARG A 23 11.63 -2.06 2.78
N ALA A 24 12.37 -2.31 3.87
CA ALA A 24 11.88 -2.02 5.22
C ALA A 24 11.48 -0.54 5.34
N GLY A 25 10.30 -0.31 5.93
CA GLY A 25 9.71 1.03 6.00
C GLY A 25 9.02 1.53 4.72
N GLU A 26 8.85 0.69 3.69
CA GLU A 26 7.97 0.96 2.55
C GLU A 26 6.64 0.20 2.68
N ALA A 27 5.61 0.67 1.97
CA ALA A 27 4.38 -0.06 1.77
C ALA A 27 3.90 0.06 0.33
N ASP A 28 3.18 -0.95 -0.14
CA ASP A 28 2.50 -0.92 -1.42
C ASP A 28 0.98 -0.82 -1.23
N LEU A 29 0.40 0.26 -1.73
CA LEU A 29 -1.05 0.44 -1.83
C LEU A 29 -1.52 -0.16 -3.16
N VAL A 30 -2.14 -1.34 -3.09
CA VAL A 30 -2.61 -2.08 -4.26
C VAL A 30 -4.12 -1.89 -4.43
N ILE A 31 -4.49 -1.16 -5.48
CA ILE A 31 -5.88 -1.05 -5.92
C ILE A 31 -6.24 -2.35 -6.65
N GLU A 32 -6.72 -3.35 -5.93
CA GLU A 32 -7.09 -4.65 -6.50
C GLU A 32 -8.40 -4.61 -7.30
N LYS A 33 -9.30 -3.69 -6.96
CA LYS A 33 -10.57 -3.45 -7.66
C LYS A 33 -10.81 -1.95 -7.73
N ASN A 34 -11.18 -1.48 -8.92
CA ASN A 34 -11.65 -0.12 -9.14
C ASN A 34 -12.73 -0.13 -10.22
N ARG A 35 -13.98 0.11 -9.84
CA ARG A 35 -15.12 0.09 -10.78
C ARG A 35 -15.09 1.27 -11.77
N PHE A 36 -14.42 2.36 -11.42
CA PHE A 36 -14.48 3.63 -12.14
C PHE A 36 -13.11 4.09 -12.65
N GLY A 37 -12.14 3.19 -12.75
CA GLY A 37 -10.78 3.53 -13.18
C GLY A 37 -9.84 2.34 -13.17
N PRO A 38 -8.54 2.57 -13.43
CA PRO A 38 -7.54 1.51 -13.45
C PRO A 38 -7.26 0.96 -12.05
N THR A 39 -6.77 -0.28 -12.02
CA THR A 39 -6.02 -0.81 -10.89
C THR A 39 -4.59 -0.27 -10.94
N ALA A 40 -3.94 -0.17 -9.78
CA ALA A 40 -2.58 0.34 -9.68
C ALA A 40 -1.91 -0.20 -8.42
N ARG A 41 -0.57 -0.22 -8.44
CA ARG A 41 0.27 -0.38 -7.26
C ARG A 41 1.01 0.93 -7.07
N VAL A 42 0.90 1.52 -5.89
CA VAL A 42 1.61 2.74 -5.53
C VAL A 42 2.50 2.44 -4.33
N THR A 43 3.80 2.60 -4.50
CA THR A 43 4.77 2.47 -3.43
C THR A 43 4.86 3.78 -2.64
N VAL A 44 4.81 3.67 -1.32
CA VAL A 44 4.85 4.80 -0.38
C VAL A 44 5.82 4.50 0.76
N ALA A 45 6.36 5.54 1.41
CA ALA A 45 7.06 5.39 2.67
C ALA A 45 6.03 5.16 3.80
N ALA A 46 6.31 4.22 4.70
CA ALA A 46 5.43 3.77 5.77
C ALA A 46 6.00 4.15 7.14
N GLN A 47 5.53 5.26 7.71
CA GLN A 47 5.91 5.71 9.05
C GLN A 47 4.85 5.28 10.07
N LEU A 48 4.50 3.99 10.08
CA LEU A 48 3.32 3.50 10.80
C LEU A 48 3.35 3.74 12.32
N HIS A 49 4.53 3.96 12.91
CA HIS A 49 4.68 4.40 14.29
C HIS A 49 4.10 5.80 14.58
N TYR A 50 4.00 6.65 13.55
CA TYR A 50 3.27 7.92 13.59
C TYR A 50 1.90 7.87 12.89
N SER A 51 1.56 6.73 12.26
CA SER A 51 0.34 6.50 11.45
C SER A 51 0.22 7.10 10.03
N PRO A 52 1.18 7.85 9.43
CA PRO A 52 1.04 8.26 8.03
C PRO A 52 1.72 7.32 7.04
N PHE A 53 1.23 7.38 5.79
CA PHE A 53 1.99 7.04 4.59
C PHE A 53 2.45 8.34 3.93
N VAL A 54 3.69 8.37 3.45
CA VAL A 54 4.31 9.57 2.84
C VAL A 54 4.72 9.26 1.40
N ASP A 55 4.59 10.25 0.53
CA ASP A 55 4.98 10.14 -0.86
C ASP A 55 6.50 9.97 -1.01
N MET A 56 6.92 9.08 -1.92
CA MET A 56 8.32 8.75 -2.14
C MET A 56 9.14 9.91 -2.73
N ALA A 57 8.49 10.90 -3.38
CA ALA A 57 9.18 12.08 -3.90
C ALA A 57 9.41 13.17 -2.84
N HIS A 58 8.80 13.04 -1.66
CA HIS A 58 8.95 13.96 -0.53
C HIS A 58 9.76 13.36 0.63
N THR A 59 10.47 12.25 0.40
CA THR A 59 11.28 11.56 1.41
C THR A 59 12.76 11.85 1.22
#